data_AF-A0A1G7SFE4-F1
#
_entry.id   AF-A0A1G7SFE4-F1
#
_cell.length_a   1.000
_cell.length_b   1.000
_cell.length_c   1.000
_cell.angle_alpha   90.00
_cell.angle_beta   90.00
_cell.angle_gamma   90.00
#
_symmetry.space_group_name_H-M   'P 1'
#
loop_
_entity.id
_entity.type
_entity.pdbx_description
1 polymer ?
#
loop_
_entity_poly.entity_id
_entity_poly.type
_entity_poly.pdbx_seq_one_letter_code
_entity_poly.pdbx_strand_id
1 'polypeptide(L)'
;MKTSNFEVDFIKRLRQHVEDNYPELEFIAALRGNLDRSVILETPDALLYNSRTSQALAVEVKGGSSVSSVPAASILSLKAMKKLKLLFDKPVHKVAVVLVTSAFLPPAIRAMLDDAGIYSIAIDAHVDPIRSFDEVLASFVDSRL
;
A
#
# COMPACT_ATOMS: atom_id res chain seq x y z
N MET A 1 9.65 0.63 19.64
CA MET A 1 9.80 -0.40 18.58
C MET A 1 10.69 0.16 17.49
N LYS A 2 11.65 -0.62 16.95
CA LYS A 2 12.37 -0.23 15.73
C LYS A 2 11.39 -0.27 14.54
N THR A 3 11.50 0.70 13.64
CA THR A 3 10.72 0.92 12.41
C THR A 3 10.81 -0.22 11.36
N SER A 4 11.24 -1.43 11.75
CA SER A 4 11.34 -2.60 10.87
C SER A 4 10.32 -3.68 11.22
N ASN A 5 9.73 -3.65 12.42
CA ASN A 5 8.78 -4.68 12.84
C ASN A 5 7.36 -4.36 12.37
N PHE A 6 6.95 -3.09 12.44
CA PHE A 6 5.59 -2.71 12.12
C PHE A 6 5.22 -2.98 10.67
N GLU A 7 6.04 -2.54 9.71
CA GLU A 7 5.81 -2.71 8.28
C GLU A 7 5.75 -4.20 7.91
N VAL A 8 6.73 -4.97 8.40
CA VAL A 8 6.79 -6.42 8.13
C VAL A 8 5.61 -7.16 8.75
N ASP A 9 5.27 -6.84 10.00
CA ASP A 9 4.14 -7.47 10.70
C ASP A 9 2.81 -7.09 10.05
N PHE A 10 2.65 -5.82 9.63
CA PHE A 10 1.47 -5.37 8.90
C PHE A 10 1.32 -6.14 7.59
N ILE A 11 2.36 -6.23 6.76
CA ILE A 11 2.28 -6.93 5.47
C ILE A 11 1.97 -8.43 5.65
N LYS A 12 2.58 -9.09 6.64
CA LYS A 12 2.27 -10.50 6.95
C LYS A 12 0.80 -10.70 7.33
N ARG A 13 0.28 -9.84 8.22
CA ARG A 13 -1.10 -9.93 8.68
C ARG A 13 -2.10 -9.52 7.59
N LEU A 14 -1.75 -8.55 6.74
CA LEU A 14 -2.52 -8.15 5.57
C LEU A 14 -2.68 -9.32 4.61
N ARG A 15 -1.59 -10.02 4.30
CA ARG A 15 -1.64 -11.21 3.43
C ARG A 15 -2.62 -12.26 3.96
N GLN A 16 -2.47 -12.65 5.23
CA GLN A 16 -3.35 -13.63 5.86
C GLN A 16 -4.82 -13.17 5.83
N HIS A 17 -5.08 -11.90 6.17
CA HIS A 17 -6.44 -11.36 6.19
C HIS A 17 -7.08 -11.32 4.80
N VAL A 18 -6.32 -11.00 3.76
CA VAL A 18 -6.78 -11.04 2.37
C VAL A 18 -7.12 -12.47 1.95
N GLU A 19 -6.21 -13.43 2.22
CA GLU A 19 -6.41 -14.84 1.89
C GLU A 19 -7.63 -15.44 2.61
N ASP A 20 -7.91 -15.00 3.85
CA ASP A 20 -9.03 -15.51 4.66
C ASP A 20 -10.39 -14.86 4.32
N ASN A 21 -10.42 -13.58 3.94
CA ASN A 21 -11.67 -12.80 3.87
C ASN A 21 -12.02 -12.28 2.46
N TYR A 22 -11.06 -12.21 1.55
CA TYR A 22 -11.22 -11.59 0.23
C TYR A 22 -10.73 -12.52 -0.89
N PRO A 23 -11.46 -13.63 -1.18
CA PRO A 23 -11.02 -14.65 -2.12
C PRO A 23 -10.84 -14.15 -3.57
N GLU A 24 -11.46 -13.02 -3.93
CA GLU A 24 -11.30 -12.35 -5.22
C GLU A 24 -9.99 -11.56 -5.37
N LEU A 25 -9.33 -11.28 -4.24
CA LEU A 25 -8.08 -10.56 -4.19
C LEU A 25 -6.91 -11.55 -4.13
N GLU A 26 -5.95 -11.33 -5.02
CA GLU A 26 -4.71 -12.06 -5.06
C GLU A 26 -3.59 -11.21 -4.48
N PHE A 27 -2.91 -11.73 -3.46
CA PHE A 27 -1.70 -11.11 -2.92
C PHE A 27 -0.51 -11.47 -3.82
N ILE A 28 -0.13 -10.55 -4.71
CA ILE A 28 0.85 -10.82 -5.77
C ILE A 28 2.27 -10.89 -5.21
N ALA A 29 2.66 -9.93 -4.39
CA ALA A 29 4.03 -9.88 -3.88
C ALA A 29 4.21 -9.01 -2.62
N ALA A 30 5.13 -9.44 -1.75
CA ALA A 30 5.80 -8.61 -0.76
C ALA A 30 7.24 -8.40 -1.26
N LEU A 31 7.54 -7.23 -1.81
CA LEU A 31 8.65 -7.10 -2.78
C LEU A 31 10.03 -6.75 -2.20
N ARG A 32 10.17 -6.57 -0.88
CA ARG A 32 11.50 -6.34 -0.28
C ARG A 32 12.19 -7.65 0.06
N GLY A 33 12.86 -8.22 -0.96
CA GLY A 33 13.76 -9.36 -0.79
C GLY A 33 14.46 -9.86 -2.07
N ASN A 34 13.85 -9.68 -3.26
CA ASN A 34 14.31 -10.34 -4.50
C ASN A 34 14.50 -9.43 -5.74
N LEU A 35 14.42 -8.11 -5.59
CA LEU A 35 14.63 -7.17 -6.70
C LEU A 35 15.99 -6.47 -6.58
N ASP A 36 16.63 -6.19 -7.72
CA ASP A 36 17.89 -5.46 -7.79
C ASP A 36 17.80 -4.12 -7.03
N ARG A 37 18.86 -3.68 -6.37
CA ARG A 37 18.85 -2.54 -5.42
C ARG A 37 18.36 -1.23 -6.04
N SER A 38 18.47 -1.08 -7.36
CA SER A 38 17.95 0.05 -8.13
C SER A 38 16.42 0.03 -8.29
N VAL A 39 15.78 -1.14 -8.19
CA VAL A 39 14.33 -1.36 -8.31
C VAL A 39 13.64 -1.35 -6.93
N ILE A 40 14.35 -1.70 -5.85
CA ILE A 40 13.84 -1.73 -4.45
C ILE A 40 13.30 -0.36 -3.98
N LEU A 41 13.74 0.74 -4.58
CA LEU A 41 13.32 2.09 -4.21
C LEU A 41 11.98 2.52 -4.86
N GLU A 42 11.48 1.76 -5.84
CA GLU A 42 10.27 2.11 -6.60
C GLU A 42 9.12 1.10 -6.44
N THR A 43 9.36 -0.01 -5.74
CA THR A 43 8.33 -1.03 -5.52
C THR A 43 7.59 -0.82 -4.19
N PRO A 44 6.25 -0.94 -4.20
CA PRO A 44 5.45 -0.83 -2.99
C PRO A 44 5.74 -2.00 -2.05
N ASP A 45 5.44 -1.79 -0.76
CA ASP A 45 5.59 -2.82 0.26
C ASP A 45 4.71 -4.06 -0.01
N ALA A 46 3.53 -3.87 -0.60
CA ALA A 46 2.69 -4.97 -1.12
C ALA A 46 1.88 -4.61 -2.37
N LEU A 47 1.51 -5.65 -3.11
CA LEU A 47 0.63 -5.59 -4.28
C LEU A 47 -0.54 -6.56 -4.12
N LEU A 48 -1.75 -6.05 -4.30
CA LEU A 48 -2.96 -6.85 -4.43
C LEU A 48 -3.53 -6.70 -5.85
N TYR A 49 -4.10 -7.77 -6.39
CA TYR A 49 -4.79 -7.75 -7.67
C TYR A 49 -6.23 -8.26 -7.51
N ASN A 50 -7.18 -7.49 -8.01
CA ASN A 50 -8.57 -7.90 -8.08
C ASN A 50 -8.82 -8.53 -9.46
N SER A 51 -8.94 -9.85 -9.47
CA SER A 51 -9.14 -10.63 -10.70
C SER A 51 -10.49 -10.36 -11.39
N ARG A 52 -11.50 -9.91 -10.64
CA ARG A 52 -12.84 -9.61 -11.18
C ARG A 52 -12.86 -8.31 -11.98
N THR A 53 -12.05 -7.34 -11.57
CA THR A 53 -12.09 -5.97 -12.10
C THR A 53 -10.83 -5.59 -12.86
N SER A 54 -9.82 -6.48 -12.86
CA SER A 54 -8.50 -6.25 -13.43
C SER A 54 -7.86 -4.96 -12.91
N GLN A 55 -8.08 -4.69 -11.62
CA GLN A 55 -7.49 -3.57 -10.89
C GLN A 55 -6.39 -4.07 -9.97
N ALA A 56 -5.41 -3.21 -9.70
CA ALA A 56 -4.36 -3.45 -8.74
C ALA A 56 -4.40 -2.42 -7.61
N LEU A 57 -4.10 -2.86 -6.40
CA LEU A 57 -3.88 -2.00 -5.24
C LEU A 57 -2.41 -2.10 -4.84
N ALA A 58 -1.71 -0.98 -4.93
CA ALA A 58 -0.37 -0.83 -4.38
C ALA A 58 -0.46 -0.32 -2.94
N VAL A 59 0.14 -1.03 -2.01
CA VAL A 59 0.12 -0.70 -0.57
C VAL A 59 1.53 -0.31 -0.14
N GLU A 60 1.69 0.92 0.32
CA GLU A 60 2.92 1.46 0.88
C GLU A 60 2.74 1.66 2.38
N VAL A 61 3.66 1.17 3.20
CA VAL A 61 3.57 1.24 4.66
C VAL A 61 4.71 2.11 5.21
N LYS A 62 4.38 3.02 6.13
CA LYS A 62 5.34 3.92 6.79
C LYS A 62 5.08 4.01 8.29
N GLY A 63 5.98 3.46 9.11
CA GLY A 63 5.92 3.51 10.57
C GLY A 63 6.17 4.90 11.16
N GLY A 64 5.59 5.14 12.35
CA GLY A 64 5.46 6.47 12.97
C GLY A 64 6.71 7.35 13.15
N SER A 65 7.94 6.79 13.15
CA SER A 65 9.17 7.59 13.21
C SER A 65 9.57 8.24 11.87
N SER A 66 8.83 7.95 10.79
CA SER A 66 9.08 8.43 9.42
C SER A 66 8.01 9.38 8.87
N VAL A 67 7.02 9.77 9.70
CA VAL A 67 5.80 10.49 9.24
C VAL A 67 6.00 12.00 9.21
N SER A 68 6.83 12.55 10.09
CA SER A 68 7.32 13.94 9.97
C SER A 68 8.28 14.14 8.79
N SER A 69 8.68 13.04 8.15
CA SER A 69 9.65 13.03 7.07
C SER A 69 9.18 12.21 5.87
N VAL A 70 7.86 12.07 5.58
CA VAL A 70 7.42 11.46 4.31
C VAL A 70 8.05 12.30 3.20
N PRO A 71 9.17 11.87 2.59
CA PRO A 71 9.94 12.76 1.73
C PRO A 71 9.14 12.94 0.45
N ALA A 72 9.27 14.08 -0.22
CA ALA A 72 8.75 14.24 -1.58
C ALA A 72 9.19 13.08 -2.50
N ALA A 73 10.35 12.46 -2.22
CA ALA A 73 10.83 11.25 -2.88
C ALA A 73 9.90 10.03 -2.73
N SER A 74 9.22 9.83 -1.58
CA SER A 74 8.21 8.77 -1.43
C SER A 74 6.95 9.07 -2.25
N ILE A 75 6.56 10.33 -2.37
CA ILE A 75 5.43 10.71 -3.23
C ILE A 75 5.81 10.55 -4.72
N LEU A 76 7.07 10.84 -5.07
CA LEU A 76 7.60 10.64 -6.42
C LEU A 76 7.73 9.15 -6.76
N SER A 77 8.14 8.29 -5.81
CA SER A 77 8.14 6.83 -6.00
C SER A 77 6.71 6.30 -6.15
N LEU A 78 5.76 6.80 -5.34
CA LEU A 78 4.32 6.51 -5.49
C LEU A 78 3.73 7.01 -6.83
N LYS A 79 4.26 8.09 -7.43
CA LYS A 79 3.91 8.50 -8.80
C LYS A 79 4.53 7.58 -9.85
N ALA A 80 5.76 7.10 -9.63
CA ALA A 80 6.41 6.11 -10.49
C ALA A 80 5.67 4.76 -10.49
N MET A 81 4.86 4.47 -9.46
CA MET A 81 4.04 3.28 -9.34
C MET A 81 2.98 3.11 -10.45
N LYS A 82 2.69 4.11 -11.28
CA LYS A 82 1.94 3.89 -12.54
C LYS A 82 2.67 2.93 -13.50
N LYS A 83 3.98 2.77 -13.36
CA LYS A 83 4.80 1.78 -14.08
C LYS A 83 4.65 0.36 -13.52
N LEU A 84 3.97 0.16 -12.37
CA LEU A 84 3.73 -1.16 -11.78
C LEU A 84 2.95 -2.10 -12.70
N LYS A 85 2.25 -1.59 -13.73
CA LYS A 85 1.68 -2.46 -14.78
C LYS A 85 2.71 -3.47 -15.33
N LEU A 86 4.01 -3.11 -15.32
CA LEU A 86 5.11 -3.98 -15.75
C LEU A 86 5.48 -5.08 -14.74
N LEU A 87 5.05 -4.97 -13.47
CA LEU A 87 5.22 -6.03 -12.47
C LEU A 87 4.08 -7.04 -12.48
N PHE A 88 3.00 -6.75 -13.20
CA PHE A 88 1.89 -7.68 -13.36
C PHE A 88 2.07 -8.42 -14.68
N ASP A 89 2.22 -9.74 -14.62
CA ASP A 89 2.08 -10.63 -15.79
C ASP A 89 0.60 -10.73 -16.25
N LYS A 90 -0.27 -9.88 -15.72
CA LYS A 90 -1.73 -9.86 -15.90
C LYS A 90 -2.17 -8.48 -16.42
N PRO A 91 -3.26 -8.40 -17.20
CA PRO A 91 -3.78 -7.13 -17.67
C PRO A 91 -4.27 -6.28 -16.47
N VAL A 92 -3.63 -5.13 -16.24
CA VAL A 92 -4.04 -4.16 -15.21
C VAL A 92 -4.58 -2.90 -15.87
N HIS A 93 -5.87 -2.65 -15.69
CA HIS A 93 -6.55 -1.49 -16.26
C HIS A 93 -6.38 -0.24 -15.38
N LYS A 94 -6.49 -0.42 -14.07
CA LYS A 94 -6.36 0.66 -13.07
C LYS A 94 -5.43 0.23 -11.93
N VAL A 95 -4.62 1.16 -11.45
CA VAL A 95 -3.81 0.99 -10.24
C VAL A 95 -4.26 2.05 -9.24
N ALA A 96 -4.72 1.63 -8.08
CA ALA A 96 -4.92 2.49 -6.92
C ALA A 96 -3.70 2.37 -6.00
N VAL A 97 -3.35 3.45 -5.32
CA VAL A 97 -2.19 3.50 -4.41
C VAL A 97 -2.68 3.94 -3.04
N VAL A 98 -2.31 3.19 -2.01
CA VAL A 98 -2.67 3.48 -0.62
C VAL A 98 -1.40 3.61 0.22
N LEU A 99 -1.26 4.75 0.91
CA LEU A 99 -0.28 4.95 1.97
C LEU A 99 -0.91 4.60 3.32
N VAL A 100 -0.34 3.59 3.97
CA VAL A 100 -0.69 3.16 5.32
C VAL A 100 0.35 3.72 6.29
N THR A 101 -0.11 4.37 7.36
CA THR A 101 0.80 4.89 8.38
C THR A 101 0.26 4.73 9.79
N SER A 102 1.16 4.54 10.76
CA SER A 102 0.82 4.48 12.18
C SER A 102 0.88 5.83 12.90
N ALA A 103 1.13 6.93 12.20
CA ALA A 103 1.10 8.26 12.81
C ALA A 103 0.28 9.28 12.03
N PHE A 104 0.05 10.41 12.67
CA PHE A 104 -0.70 11.52 12.12
C PHE A 104 0.01 12.12 10.90
N LEU A 105 -0.68 12.15 9.76
CA LEU A 105 -0.25 12.90 8.57
C LEU A 105 -0.64 14.38 8.69
N PRO A 106 0.34 15.31 8.63
CA PRO A 106 0.05 16.74 8.57
C PRO A 106 -0.86 17.11 7.37
N PRO A 107 -1.72 18.13 7.49
CA PRO A 107 -2.65 18.51 6.42
C PRO A 107 -1.97 18.80 5.07
N ALA A 108 -0.80 19.44 5.10
CA ALA A 108 -0.03 19.74 3.88
C ALA A 108 0.41 18.46 3.14
N ILE A 109 0.81 17.42 3.87
CA ILE A 109 1.19 16.13 3.27
C ILE A 109 -0.04 15.41 2.71
N ARG A 110 -1.18 15.46 3.42
CA ARG A 110 -2.44 14.89 2.91
C ARG A 110 -2.85 15.52 1.58
N ALA A 111 -2.84 16.85 1.49
CA ALA A 111 -3.15 17.55 0.25
C ALA A 111 -2.23 17.13 -0.91
N MET A 112 -0.93 16.96 -0.65
CA MET A 112 0.02 16.49 -1.66
C MET A 112 -0.24 15.04 -2.13
N LEU A 113 -0.71 14.17 -1.22
CA LEU A 113 -1.08 12.79 -1.55
C LEU A 113 -2.39 12.76 -2.36
N ASP A 114 -3.38 13.55 -1.96
CA ASP A 114 -4.66 13.68 -2.66
C ASP A 114 -4.46 14.21 -4.09
N ASP A 115 -3.65 15.26 -4.27
CA ASP A 115 -3.27 15.79 -5.59
C ASP A 115 -2.53 14.77 -6.46
N ALA A 116 -1.85 13.80 -5.83
CA ALA A 116 -1.17 12.71 -6.52
C ALA A 116 -2.10 11.51 -6.80
N GLY A 117 -3.36 11.52 -6.33
CA GLY A 117 -4.29 10.40 -6.42
C GLY A 117 -3.91 9.23 -5.51
N ILE A 118 -3.22 9.50 -4.40
CA ILE A 118 -2.78 8.50 -3.43
C ILE A 118 -3.71 8.58 -2.23
N TYR A 119 -4.43 7.49 -1.97
CA TYR A 119 -5.28 7.40 -0.78
C TYR A 119 -4.40 7.21 0.45
N SER A 120 -4.69 7.91 1.55
CA SER A 120 -3.91 7.80 2.78
C SER A 120 -4.77 7.37 3.95
N ILE A 121 -4.28 6.41 4.73
CA ILE A 121 -4.95 5.91 5.92
C ILE A 121 -4.00 5.89 7.10
N ALA A 122 -4.44 6.53 8.18
CA ALA A 122 -3.82 6.41 9.48
C ALA A 122 -4.45 5.20 10.18
N ILE A 123 -3.64 4.18 10.46
CA ILE A 123 -4.06 3.00 11.19
C ILE A 123 -3.59 3.09 12.64
N ASP A 124 -4.46 2.68 13.56
CA ASP A 124 -4.09 2.61 14.96
C ASP A 124 -3.22 1.37 15.21
N ALA A 125 -1.94 1.58 15.54
CA ALA A 125 -1.04 0.48 15.86
C ALA A 125 -1.41 -0.26 17.15
N HIS A 126 -2.24 0.35 18.01
CA HIS A 126 -2.71 -0.21 19.28
C HIS A 126 -4.01 -1.00 19.14
N VAL A 127 -4.81 -0.71 18.10
CA VAL A 127 -6.11 -1.34 17.85
C VAL A 127 -6.06 -1.99 16.48
N ASP A 128 -5.64 -3.26 16.47
CA ASP A 128 -5.52 -4.11 15.28
C ASP A 128 -5.35 -3.36 13.92
N PRO A 129 -4.10 -3.09 13.52
CA PRO A 129 -3.76 -2.43 12.26
C PRO A 129 -4.54 -2.90 11.01
N ILE A 130 -4.88 -4.19 10.92
CA ILE A 130 -5.50 -4.76 9.73
C ILE A 130 -6.99 -4.48 9.67
N ARG A 131 -7.68 -4.50 10.81
CA ARG A 131 -9.11 -4.14 10.86
C ARG A 131 -9.35 -2.71 10.41
N SER A 132 -8.45 -1.80 10.75
CA SER A 132 -8.49 -0.42 10.29
C SER A 132 -8.30 -0.29 8.77
N PHE A 133 -7.75 -1.30 8.10
CA PHE A 133 -7.54 -1.34 6.65
C PHE A 133 -8.71 -2.00 5.89
N ASP A 134 -9.64 -2.64 6.59
CA ASP A 134 -10.69 -3.46 5.99
C ASP A 134 -11.65 -2.65 5.09
N GLU A 135 -11.97 -1.42 5.49
CA GLU A 135 -12.80 -0.51 4.68
C GLU A 135 -12.16 -0.17 3.33
N VAL A 136 -10.82 -0.11 3.29
CA VAL A 136 -10.06 0.12 2.05
C VAL A 136 -10.15 -1.10 1.15
N LEU A 137 -9.98 -2.30 1.71
CA LEU A 137 -10.10 -3.55 0.95
C LEU A 137 -11.51 -3.71 0.38
N ALA A 138 -12.55 -3.53 1.19
CA ALA A 138 -13.94 -3.58 0.73
C ALA A 138 -14.23 -2.55 -0.37
N SER A 139 -13.76 -1.31 -0.22
CA SER A 139 -13.93 -0.27 -1.22
C SER A 139 -13.18 -0.58 -2.53
N PHE A 140 -12.01 -1.22 -2.45
CA PHE A 140 -11.22 -1.64 -3.60
C PHE A 140 -11.89 -2.80 -4.35
N VAL A 141 -12.45 -3.77 -3.61
CA VAL A 141 -13.25 -4.87 -4.17
C VAL A 141 -14.45 -4.32 -4.96
N ASP A 142 -15.15 -3.35 -4.38
CA ASP A 142 -16.31 -2.68 -4.99
C ASP A 142 -15.94 -1.69 -6.12
N SER A 143 -14.65 -1.55 -6.47
CA SER A 143 -14.17 -0.59 -7.48
C SER A 143 -14.48 0.88 -7.17
N ARG A 144 -14.63 1.23 -5.89
CA ARG A 144 -14.89 2.60 -5.41
C ARG A 144 -13.60 3.39 -5.16
N LEU A 145 -12.46 2.71 -5.08
CA LEU A 145 -11.09 3.27 -5.06
C LEU A 145 -10.55 3.43 -6.47
#